data_AF-A0AAU4RUV9-F1
#
_entry.id   AF-A0AAU4RUV9-F1
#
_cell.length_a   1.000
_cell.length_b   1.000
_cell.length_c   1.000
_cell.angle_alpha   90.00
_cell.angle_beta   90.00
_cell.angle_gamma   90.00
#
_symmetry.space_group_name_H-M   'P 1'
#
loop_
_entity.id
_entity.type
_entity.pdbx_description
1 polymer ?
#
loop_
_entity_poly.entity_id
_entity_poly.type
_entity_poly.pdbx_seq_one_letter_code
_entity_poly.pdbx_strand_id
1 'polypeptide(L)'
;MTDAQVRGHRGVGTPGRGPVQRDGIGPELRRVLRRPQRELLFFGSSRSNDQGVHDQGLTPLYAAFGSRSSGESVYGKRLMRSLHTGMIVLLDRGFSSNTFLAAVAATEAAFLARASAARRPPVLARYDDGSFLSRFGDIEVRIIECEVTITTSQGRRTGLYRLATNLLDHHRYPASDLVSLYHERWEVESAFFAIKKSMLGRRVLRSKTWAGIAQEVYALLSAYQVLRIAIADATGTTPGADPDRASFSVALRCARGQIIQAAGIIADTVTDLVGTIGRAVLDQLMPARRLRVSPRAVKRPLSRYAYKSLKVDRRTYKATLSINILTPTISP
;
A
#
# COMPACT_ATOMS: atom_id res chain seq x y z
N MET A 1 -47.17 -28.79 -45.38
CA MET A 1 -47.66 -27.68 -46.20
C MET A 1 -47.62 -26.43 -45.33
N THR A 2 -46.85 -25.38 -45.57
CA THR A 2 -45.82 -25.05 -46.57
C THR A 2 -45.23 -23.72 -46.04
N ASP A 3 -43.92 -23.52 -46.20
CA ASP A 3 -43.22 -22.29 -46.65
C ASP A 3 -43.75 -20.88 -46.30
N ALA A 4 -42.93 -19.83 -46.11
CA ALA A 4 -41.48 -19.66 -46.23
C ALA A 4 -41.05 -18.24 -45.78
N GLN A 5 -39.78 -18.15 -45.35
CA GLN A 5 -38.73 -17.17 -45.67
C GLN A 5 -38.93 -15.64 -45.49
N VAL A 6 -38.16 -14.98 -44.60
CA VAL A 6 -36.78 -14.42 -44.71
C VAL A 6 -36.73 -12.94 -45.15
N ARG A 7 -36.17 -12.10 -44.25
CA ARG A 7 -35.16 -11.03 -44.43
C ARG A 7 -35.06 -10.32 -43.06
N GLY A 8 -33.93 -10.14 -42.37
CA GLY A 8 -32.57 -9.93 -42.79
C GLY A 8 -32.20 -8.45 -42.56
N HIS A 9 -31.85 -8.06 -41.33
CA HIS A 9 -31.13 -6.81 -41.07
C HIS A 9 -30.09 -6.96 -39.96
N ARG A 10 -28.84 -6.68 -40.33
CA ARG A 10 -27.65 -6.63 -39.48
C ARG A 10 -27.75 -5.47 -38.49
N GLY A 11 -27.33 -5.69 -37.24
CA GLY A 11 -27.25 -4.65 -36.21
C GLY A 11 -26.13 -4.94 -35.21
N VAL A 12 -24.95 -4.41 -35.52
CA VAL A 12 -23.85 -3.92 -34.65
C VAL A 12 -23.53 -4.73 -33.39
N GLY A 13 -22.39 -5.42 -33.44
CA GLY A 13 -21.81 -6.14 -32.32
C GLY A 13 -21.47 -5.24 -31.13
N THR A 14 -21.89 -5.69 -29.95
CA THR A 14 -21.48 -5.18 -28.64
C THR A 14 -19.98 -5.42 -28.46
N PRO A 15 -19.14 -4.42 -28.18
CA PRO A 15 -17.73 -4.68 -27.90
C PRO A 15 -17.62 -5.42 -26.55
N GLY A 16 -16.98 -6.58 -26.62
CA GLY A 16 -16.82 -7.50 -25.50
C GLY A 16 -16.06 -6.88 -24.33
N ARG A 17 -16.60 -7.08 -23.12
CA ARG A 17 -15.88 -6.89 -21.85
C ARG A 17 -14.82 -7.97 -21.71
N GLY A 18 -13.58 -7.64 -22.05
CA GLY A 18 -12.41 -8.44 -21.68
C GLY A 18 -12.04 -8.21 -20.20
N PRO A 19 -11.55 -9.23 -19.48
CA PRO A 19 -10.91 -9.03 -18.18
C PRO A 19 -9.64 -8.19 -18.35
N VAL A 20 -9.46 -7.16 -17.52
CA VAL A 20 -8.22 -6.37 -17.50
C VAL A 20 -7.07 -7.28 -17.06
N GLN A 21 -6.14 -7.50 -17.98
CA GLN A 21 -4.88 -8.19 -17.76
C GLN A 21 -4.00 -7.31 -16.86
N ARG A 22 -3.32 -7.91 -15.88
CA ARG A 22 -2.47 -7.24 -14.87
C ARG A 22 -1.15 -6.71 -15.46
N ASP A 23 -1.20 -6.02 -16.58
CA ASP A 23 -0.04 -5.38 -17.19
C ASP A 23 -0.36 -3.91 -17.46
N GLY A 24 0.15 -3.01 -16.63
CA GLY A 24 -0.02 -1.59 -16.88
C GLY A 24 0.19 -0.70 -15.67
N ILE A 25 1.39 -0.71 -15.10
CA ILE A 25 1.94 0.49 -14.45
C ILE A 25 2.81 1.16 -15.52
N GLY A 26 2.64 2.45 -15.81
CA GLY A 26 3.47 3.17 -16.79
C GLY A 26 4.96 3.18 -16.39
N PRO A 27 5.92 3.30 -17.33
CA PRO A 27 7.35 3.16 -17.07
C PRO A 27 7.90 4.14 -16.02
N GLU A 28 7.33 5.34 -15.88
CA GLU A 28 7.71 6.34 -14.89
C GLU A 28 7.21 5.99 -13.47
N LEU A 29 5.95 5.56 -13.32
CA LEU A 29 5.49 4.97 -12.06
C LEU A 29 6.25 3.67 -11.76
N ARG A 30 6.60 2.86 -12.77
CA ARG A 30 7.51 1.72 -12.61
C ARG A 30 8.89 2.17 -12.16
N ARG A 31 9.45 3.31 -12.56
CA ARG A 31 10.73 3.81 -12.03
C ARG A 31 10.60 4.26 -10.56
N VAL A 32 9.47 4.86 -10.20
CA VAL A 32 9.10 5.16 -8.81
C VAL A 32 8.90 3.86 -8.00
N LEU A 33 8.41 2.78 -8.61
CA LEU A 33 8.05 1.50 -7.96
C LEU A 33 9.08 0.36 -8.11
N ARG A 34 10.04 0.43 -9.03
CA ARG A 34 11.16 -0.55 -9.26
C ARG A 34 12.28 -0.42 -8.22
N ARG A 35 12.10 0.46 -7.23
CA ARG A 35 12.87 0.42 -5.99
C ARG A 35 12.23 -0.66 -5.12
N PRO A 36 12.95 -1.71 -4.74
CA PRO A 36 12.34 -2.91 -4.21
C PRO A 36 11.60 -2.59 -2.89
N GLN A 37 10.30 -2.94 -2.87
CA GLN A 37 9.30 -2.63 -1.84
C GLN A 37 9.32 -1.21 -1.27
N ARG A 38 8.62 -0.27 -1.92
CA ARG A 38 8.21 0.98 -1.26
C ARG A 38 7.05 0.72 -0.28
N GLU A 39 7.46 0.34 0.92
CA GLU A 39 6.96 0.79 2.21
C GLU A 39 5.59 1.48 2.24
N LEU A 40 4.68 0.80 2.91
CA LEU A 40 3.67 1.51 3.66
C LEU A 40 4.25 2.14 4.90
N LEU A 41 4.42 3.45 4.82
CA LEU A 41 4.31 4.47 5.86
C LEU A 41 4.23 3.96 7.31
N PHE A 42 5.27 3.25 7.72
CA PHE A 42 6.34 3.88 8.48
C PHE A 42 7.16 4.71 7.50
N PHE A 43 7.32 6.02 7.74
CA PHE A 43 8.05 6.84 6.78
C PHE A 43 9.49 6.33 6.68
N GLY A 44 9.93 5.98 5.47
CA GLY A 44 11.29 5.61 5.11
C GLY A 44 11.56 6.01 3.65
N SER A 45 12.67 6.72 3.47
CA SER A 45 13.28 7.18 2.22
C SER A 45 13.86 6.05 1.35
N SER A 46 14.10 6.38 0.08
CA SER A 46 15.10 5.67 -0.71
C SER A 46 15.78 6.69 -1.61
N ARG A 47 17.10 6.81 -1.50
CA ARG A 47 17.94 7.61 -2.41
C ARG A 47 17.94 6.98 -3.80
N SER A 48 17.80 7.78 -4.85
CA SER A 48 18.68 7.65 -6.01
C SER A 48 19.33 8.99 -6.20
N ASN A 49 20.64 9.01 -6.34
CA ASN A 49 21.22 9.87 -7.33
C ASN A 49 22.35 9.11 -8.01
N ASP A 50 22.50 9.36 -9.29
CA ASP A 50 23.65 8.92 -10.04
C ASP A 50 24.85 9.80 -9.67
N GLN A 51 26.00 9.13 -9.58
CA GLN A 51 27.38 9.60 -9.48
C GLN A 51 27.85 10.40 -8.24
N GLY A 52 28.81 9.80 -7.53
CA GLY A 52 29.66 10.44 -6.52
C GLY A 52 29.85 9.57 -5.28
N VAL A 53 30.96 8.82 -5.24
CA VAL A 53 31.38 7.95 -4.14
C VAL A 53 31.53 8.74 -2.84
N HIS A 54 30.69 8.46 -1.84
CA HIS A 54 31.00 8.50 -0.40
C HIS A 54 29.94 7.71 0.39
N ASP A 55 30.41 7.12 1.48
CA ASP A 55 29.88 6.03 2.29
C ASP A 55 28.55 6.32 3.06
N GLN A 56 27.80 5.24 3.33
CA GLN A 56 26.72 4.99 4.33
C GLN A 56 25.39 5.75 4.34
N GLY A 57 24.32 4.98 4.60
CA GLY A 57 23.11 5.46 5.27
C GLY A 57 21.87 4.64 4.97
N LEU A 58 21.59 3.64 5.81
CA LEU A 58 20.23 3.09 5.96
C LEU A 58 19.23 4.24 6.00
N THR A 59 18.19 4.13 5.20
CA THR A 59 17.00 4.94 5.36
C THR A 59 16.54 4.94 6.82
N PRO A 60 16.44 6.10 7.49
CA PRO A 60 15.96 6.15 8.86
C PRO A 60 14.49 5.78 8.88
N LEU A 61 14.15 4.91 9.83
CA LEU A 61 12.79 4.53 10.10
C LEU A 61 12.14 5.60 10.98
N TYR A 62 11.15 6.32 10.45
CA TYR A 62 10.52 7.43 11.17
C TYR A 62 9.23 6.98 11.86
N ALA A 63 9.29 6.97 13.20
CA ALA A 63 8.15 6.68 14.08
C ALA A 63 7.63 7.96 14.72
N ALA A 64 6.32 8.04 14.91
CA ALA A 64 5.71 8.99 15.84
C ALA A 64 4.67 8.25 16.68
N PHE A 65 4.84 8.29 18.00
CA PHE A 65 3.93 7.69 18.97
C PHE A 65 3.89 8.55 20.24
N GLY A 66 2.84 8.36 21.04
CA GLY A 66 2.63 9.11 22.27
C GLY A 66 1.25 8.81 22.88
N SER A 67 0.73 9.76 23.65
CA SER A 67 -0.57 9.65 24.30
C SER A 67 -1.73 9.42 23.33
N ARG A 68 -2.72 8.62 23.77
CA ARG A 68 -3.99 8.41 23.06
C ARG A 68 -4.90 9.64 23.05
N SER A 69 -4.62 10.64 23.89
CA SER A 69 -5.36 11.90 23.90
C SER A 69 -5.07 12.78 22.68
N SER A 70 -3.99 12.50 21.94
CA SER A 70 -3.66 13.19 20.70
C SER A 70 -4.23 12.45 19.49
N GLY A 71 -4.81 13.18 18.55
CA GLY A 71 -5.30 12.62 17.29
C GLY A 71 -4.18 12.14 16.37
N GLU A 72 -4.49 11.20 15.47
CA GLU A 72 -3.54 10.62 14.52
C GLU A 72 -2.88 11.67 13.61
N SER A 73 -3.60 12.73 13.26
CA SER A 73 -3.09 13.85 12.46
C SER A 73 -1.93 14.59 13.12
N VAL A 74 -1.89 14.63 14.46
CA VAL A 74 -0.78 15.24 15.21
C VAL A 74 0.50 14.43 15.01
N TYR A 75 0.41 13.11 15.09
CA TYR A 75 1.56 12.22 14.84
C TYR A 75 1.97 12.23 13.38
N GLY A 76 1.01 12.27 12.44
CA GLY A 76 1.28 12.42 11.02
C GLY A 76 2.09 13.69 10.72
N LYS A 77 1.75 14.82 11.35
CA LYS A 77 2.51 16.07 11.19
C LYS A 77 3.96 15.97 11.66
N ARG A 78 4.23 15.26 12.77
CA ARG A 78 5.60 15.04 13.26
C ARG A 78 6.48 14.28 12.27
N LEU A 79 5.87 13.53 11.37
CA LEU A 79 6.56 12.76 10.34
C LEU A 79 6.83 13.59 9.07
N MET A 80 6.23 14.78 8.92
CA MET A 80 6.45 15.63 7.74
C MET A 80 7.92 16.01 7.53
N ARG A 81 8.72 16.09 8.60
CA ARG A 81 10.18 16.33 8.50
C ARG A 81 10.95 15.27 7.71
N SER A 82 10.34 14.11 7.46
CA SER A 82 10.93 13.03 6.66
C SER A 82 10.50 13.05 5.20
N LEU A 83 9.54 13.90 4.86
CA LEU A 83 9.04 14.06 3.51
C LEU A 83 9.94 14.98 2.71
N HIS A 84 10.13 14.63 1.45
CA HIS A 84 10.87 15.46 0.50
C HIS A 84 10.39 15.19 -0.94
N THR A 85 10.87 16.03 -1.85
CA THR A 85 10.68 15.92 -3.30
C THR A 85 11.03 14.52 -3.82
N GLY A 86 10.19 13.95 -4.68
CA GLY A 86 10.37 12.60 -5.24
C GLY A 86 9.76 11.46 -4.39
N MET A 87 9.19 11.77 -3.22
CA MET A 87 8.34 10.83 -2.46
C MET A 87 6.87 10.93 -2.89
N ILE A 88 6.15 9.82 -2.74
CA ILE A 88 4.68 9.80 -2.77
C ILE A 88 4.13 9.19 -1.49
N VAL A 89 3.16 9.88 -0.87
CA VAL A 89 2.56 9.49 0.41
C VAL A 89 1.14 8.98 0.20
N LEU A 90 0.87 7.73 0.59
CA LEU A 90 -0.47 7.13 0.50
C LEU A 90 -1.28 7.38 1.78
N LEU A 91 -2.22 8.32 1.73
CA LEU A 91 -2.97 8.79 2.89
C LEU A 91 -4.36 8.16 2.97
N ASP A 92 -4.71 7.56 4.11
CA ASP A 92 -6.06 7.05 4.34
C ASP A 92 -7.06 8.20 4.58
N ARG A 93 -8.35 7.84 4.64
CA ARG A 93 -9.47 8.77 4.80
C ARG A 93 -9.33 9.75 5.96
N GLY A 94 -8.67 9.34 7.05
CA GLY A 94 -8.45 10.16 8.23
C GLY A 94 -7.49 11.35 8.05
N PHE A 95 -6.70 11.37 6.97
CA PHE A 95 -5.66 12.38 6.72
C PHE A 95 -5.99 13.33 5.56
N SER A 96 -7.28 13.54 5.29
CA SER A 96 -7.76 14.29 4.12
C SER A 96 -8.15 15.75 4.38
N SER A 97 -7.77 16.33 5.53
CA SER A 97 -8.05 17.73 5.84
C SER A 97 -7.19 18.69 4.99
N ASN A 98 -7.72 19.87 4.64
CA ASN A 98 -7.00 20.86 3.83
C ASN A 98 -5.65 21.21 4.44
N THR A 99 -5.63 21.47 5.76
CA THR A 99 -4.41 21.84 6.48
C THR A 99 -3.37 20.73 6.52
N PHE A 100 -3.78 19.46 6.55
CA PHE A 100 -2.85 18.34 6.51
C PHE A 100 -2.26 18.16 5.11
N LEU A 101 -3.11 18.20 4.08
CA LEU A 101 -2.67 18.04 2.70
C LEU A 101 -1.80 19.21 2.23
N ALA A 102 -2.11 20.44 2.62
CA ALA A 102 -1.27 21.61 2.37
C ALA A 102 0.10 21.47 3.03
N ALA A 103 0.14 20.98 4.28
CA ALA A 103 1.40 20.75 4.98
C ALA A 103 2.22 19.59 4.36
N VAL A 104 1.58 18.56 3.78
CA VAL A 104 2.30 17.55 2.98
C VAL A 104 2.82 18.17 1.69
N ALA A 105 2.01 18.93 0.95
CA ALA A 105 2.43 19.58 -0.29
C ALA A 105 3.59 20.56 -0.07
N ALA A 106 3.64 21.26 1.06
CA ALA A 106 4.72 22.17 1.43
C ALA A 106 6.09 21.48 1.63
N THR A 107 6.11 20.14 1.76
CA THR A 107 7.35 19.35 1.77
C THR A 107 7.81 18.92 0.37
N GLU A 108 7.09 19.37 -0.66
CA GLU A 108 7.28 18.98 -2.07
C GLU A 108 7.07 17.48 -2.36
N ALA A 109 6.64 16.71 -1.37
CA ALA A 109 6.22 15.34 -1.57
C ALA A 109 4.89 15.28 -2.34
N ALA A 110 4.79 14.30 -3.23
CA ALA A 110 3.51 13.93 -3.81
C ALA A 110 2.63 13.23 -2.75
N PHE A 111 1.32 13.34 -2.89
CA PHE A 111 0.39 12.57 -2.05
C PHE A 111 -0.70 11.93 -2.89
N LEU A 112 -1.25 10.83 -2.37
CA LEU A 112 -2.47 10.20 -2.84
C LEU A 112 -3.36 9.91 -1.64
N ALA A 113 -4.36 10.77 -1.44
CA ALA A 113 -5.21 10.76 -0.26
C ALA A 113 -6.63 10.31 -0.60
N ARG A 114 -7.16 9.35 0.16
CA ARG A 114 -8.58 9.03 0.05
C ARG A 114 -9.41 10.12 0.72
N ALA A 115 -10.15 10.89 -0.05
CA ALA A 115 -11.09 11.86 0.47
C ALA A 115 -12.38 11.19 0.96
N SER A 116 -13.07 11.84 1.90
CA SER A 116 -14.44 11.46 2.26
C SER A 116 -15.40 11.72 1.09
N ALA A 117 -16.36 10.83 0.89
CA ALA A 117 -17.41 11.00 -0.12
C ALA A 117 -18.30 12.23 0.18
N ALA A 118 -18.40 12.63 1.46
CA ALA A 118 -19.15 13.81 1.88
C ALA A 118 -18.52 15.13 1.40
N ARG A 119 -17.22 15.13 1.07
CA ARG A 119 -16.54 16.32 0.58
C ARG A 119 -17.02 16.62 -0.84
N ARG A 120 -17.36 17.88 -1.14
CA ARG A 120 -17.83 18.33 -2.47
C ARG A 120 -16.85 19.32 -3.06
N PRO A 121 -15.73 18.87 -3.64
CA PRO A 121 -14.74 19.79 -4.16
C PRO A 121 -15.15 20.31 -5.54
N PRO A 122 -14.84 21.57 -5.88
CA PRO A 122 -15.27 22.18 -7.14
C PRO A 122 -14.57 21.52 -8.32
N VAL A 123 -15.29 21.34 -9.43
CA VAL A 123 -14.69 20.86 -10.68
C VAL A 123 -14.15 22.07 -11.45
N LEU A 124 -12.83 22.16 -11.61
CA LEU A 124 -12.18 23.26 -12.31
C LEU A 124 -11.90 22.93 -13.79
N ALA A 125 -11.46 21.69 -14.06
CA ALA A 125 -11.25 21.16 -15.40
C ALA A 125 -11.40 19.63 -15.39
N ARG A 126 -11.82 19.02 -16.49
CA ARG A 126 -11.91 17.55 -16.63
C ARG A 126 -10.84 17.04 -17.56
N TYR A 127 -10.32 15.85 -17.26
CA TYR A 127 -9.33 15.15 -18.07
C TYR A 127 -9.96 13.94 -18.76
N ASP A 128 -9.32 13.48 -19.83
CA ASP A 128 -9.76 12.36 -20.68
C ASP A 128 -9.81 11.01 -19.96
N ASP A 129 -8.99 10.83 -18.93
CA ASP A 129 -8.94 9.62 -18.10
C ASP A 129 -10.00 9.57 -16.98
N GLY A 130 -11.00 10.47 -17.04
CA GLY A 130 -12.14 10.54 -16.12
C GLY A 130 -11.86 11.29 -14.81
N SER A 131 -10.61 11.67 -14.57
CA SER A 131 -10.25 12.51 -13.42
C SER A 131 -10.57 14.00 -13.69
N PHE A 132 -10.48 14.82 -12.64
CA PHE A 132 -10.71 16.26 -12.78
C PHE A 132 -9.82 17.09 -11.87
N LEU A 133 -9.42 18.27 -12.35
CA LEU A 133 -8.74 19.30 -11.55
C LEU A 133 -9.74 19.93 -10.58
N SER A 134 -9.27 20.18 -9.36
CA SER A 134 -10.03 20.72 -8.24
C SER A 134 -9.10 21.49 -7.30
N ARG A 135 -9.65 21.96 -6.18
CA ARG A 135 -8.89 22.70 -5.16
C ARG A 135 -9.33 22.32 -3.75
N PHE A 136 -8.35 22.13 -2.88
CA PHE A 136 -8.52 21.78 -1.48
C PHE A 136 -7.93 22.87 -0.57
N GLY A 137 -8.71 23.92 -0.27
CA GLY A 137 -8.15 25.12 0.36
C GLY A 137 -7.36 25.90 -0.69
N ASP A 138 -6.07 26.11 -0.46
CA ASP A 138 -5.21 26.87 -1.40
C ASP A 138 -4.39 25.97 -2.33
N ILE A 139 -4.44 24.64 -2.14
CA ILE A 139 -3.71 23.70 -3.00
C ILE A 139 -4.58 23.18 -4.14
N GLU A 140 -4.03 23.19 -5.34
CA GLU A 140 -4.62 22.49 -6.48
C GLU A 140 -4.43 20.99 -6.32
N VAL A 141 -5.51 20.27 -6.62
CA VAL A 141 -5.52 18.81 -6.52
C VAL A 141 -6.26 18.23 -7.70
N ARG A 142 -5.80 17.07 -8.14
CA ARG A 142 -6.52 16.24 -9.08
C ARG A 142 -7.32 15.19 -8.33
N ILE A 143 -8.60 15.06 -8.70
CA ILE A 143 -9.54 14.12 -8.09
C ILE A 143 -9.80 12.97 -9.05
N ILE A 144 -9.69 11.76 -8.53
CA ILE A 144 -10.01 10.52 -9.24
C ILE A 144 -11.14 9.84 -8.48
N GLU A 145 -12.27 9.64 -9.14
CA GLU A 145 -13.39 8.90 -8.60
C GLU A 145 -13.40 7.50 -9.20
N CYS A 146 -13.49 6.47 -8.38
CA CYS A 146 -13.55 5.10 -8.85
C CYS A 146 -14.48 4.23 -8.00
N GLU A 147 -15.10 3.27 -8.65
CA GLU A 147 -15.78 2.16 -8.01
C GLU A 147 -14.81 1.01 -7.81
N VAL A 148 -14.71 0.56 -6.58
CA VAL A 148 -13.98 -0.63 -6.20
C VAL A 148 -14.99 -1.73 -5.89
N THR A 149 -15.03 -2.74 -6.73
CA THR A 149 -15.92 -3.89 -6.58
C THR A 149 -15.12 -5.11 -6.15
N ILE A 150 -15.52 -5.70 -5.03
CA ILE A 150 -15.01 -6.98 -4.54
C ILE A 150 -16.08 -8.04 -4.76
N THR A 151 -15.76 -9.06 -5.53
CA THR A 151 -16.65 -10.20 -5.79
C THR A 151 -16.12 -11.44 -5.10
N THR A 152 -16.99 -12.15 -4.39
CA THR A 152 -16.70 -13.41 -3.70
C THR A 152 -17.74 -14.47 -4.08
N SER A 153 -17.55 -15.72 -3.66
CA SER A 153 -18.58 -16.75 -3.78
C SER A 153 -19.88 -16.45 -3.02
N GLN A 154 -19.86 -15.49 -2.08
CA GLN A 154 -21.01 -15.07 -1.28
C GLN A 154 -21.68 -13.80 -1.82
N GLY A 155 -21.20 -13.27 -2.95
CA GLY A 155 -21.75 -12.09 -3.59
C GLY A 155 -20.75 -10.97 -3.79
N ARG A 156 -21.28 -9.81 -4.20
CA ARG A 156 -20.52 -8.66 -4.70
C ARG A 156 -20.74 -7.45 -3.81
N ARG A 157 -19.67 -6.73 -3.47
CA ARG A 157 -19.71 -5.47 -2.73
C ARG A 157 -18.97 -4.40 -3.51
N THR A 158 -19.64 -3.29 -3.80
CA THR A 158 -19.04 -2.13 -4.44
C THR A 158 -18.92 -0.98 -3.45
N GLY A 159 -17.80 -0.26 -3.48
CA GLY A 159 -17.60 0.95 -2.71
C GLY A 159 -16.99 2.04 -3.57
N LEU A 160 -17.47 3.27 -3.37
CA LEU A 160 -16.94 4.46 -4.03
C LEU A 160 -15.69 4.97 -3.32
N TYR A 161 -14.67 5.25 -4.11
CA TYR A 161 -13.40 5.82 -3.68
C TYR A 161 -13.23 7.15 -4.40
N ARG A 162 -12.86 8.18 -3.63
CA ARG A 162 -12.43 9.47 -4.17
C ARG A 162 -11.00 9.66 -3.72
N LEU A 163 -10.06 9.64 -4.65
CA LEU A 163 -8.65 9.89 -4.39
C LEU A 163 -8.33 11.33 -4.80
N ALA A 164 -7.52 12.00 -4.00
CA ALA A 164 -7.01 13.34 -4.28
C ALA A 164 -5.49 13.29 -4.33
N THR A 165 -4.89 13.95 -5.31
CA THR A 165 -3.44 13.99 -5.48
C THR A 165 -2.98 15.37 -5.96
N ASN A 166 -1.76 15.76 -5.61
CA ASN A 166 -1.06 16.91 -6.21
C ASN A 166 -0.25 16.52 -7.47
N LEU A 167 -0.37 15.28 -7.97
CA LEU A 167 0.12 14.87 -9.29
C LEU A 167 -0.90 15.27 -10.37
N LEU A 168 -0.75 16.48 -10.90
CA LEU A 168 -1.76 17.11 -11.76
C LEU A 168 -1.72 16.64 -13.22
N ASP A 169 -0.58 16.19 -13.72
CA ASP A 169 -0.39 15.73 -15.10
C ASP A 169 -1.01 14.34 -15.32
N HIS A 170 -2.13 14.29 -16.04
CA HIS A 170 -2.86 13.04 -16.32
C HIS A 170 -2.20 12.14 -17.38
N HIS A 171 -1.38 12.71 -18.27
CA HIS A 171 -0.62 11.93 -19.23
C HIS A 171 0.57 11.24 -18.55
N ARG A 172 1.25 11.93 -17.64
CA ARG A 172 2.38 11.37 -16.88
C ARG A 172 1.94 10.44 -15.76
N TYR A 173 0.82 10.71 -15.12
CA TYR A 173 0.29 9.94 -13.99
C TYR A 173 -1.17 9.51 -14.26
N PRO A 174 -1.40 8.47 -15.09
CA PRO A 174 -2.76 8.03 -15.41
C PRO A 174 -3.57 7.68 -14.17
N ALA A 175 -4.87 7.97 -14.18
CA ALA A 175 -5.76 7.71 -13.06
C ALA A 175 -5.81 6.21 -12.69
N SER A 176 -5.71 5.31 -13.67
CA SER A 176 -5.65 3.85 -13.45
C SER A 176 -4.46 3.45 -12.59
N ASP A 177 -3.29 4.03 -12.86
CA ASP A 177 -2.03 3.69 -12.20
C ASP A 177 -2.04 4.20 -10.76
N LEU A 178 -2.57 5.41 -10.55
CA LEU A 178 -2.75 5.97 -9.22
C LEU A 178 -3.73 5.15 -8.39
N VAL A 179 -4.86 4.71 -8.97
CA VAL A 179 -5.81 3.87 -8.22
C VAL A 179 -5.17 2.52 -7.86
N SER A 180 -4.49 1.87 -8.81
CA SER A 180 -3.72 0.64 -8.57
C SER A 180 -2.67 0.83 -7.47
N LEU A 181 -1.91 1.92 -7.48
CA LEU A 181 -0.96 2.25 -6.42
C LEU A 181 -1.65 2.44 -5.06
N TYR A 182 -2.82 3.08 -5.01
CA TYR A 182 -3.56 3.23 -3.77
C TYR A 182 -4.03 1.89 -3.19
N HIS A 183 -4.25 0.87 -4.03
CA HIS A 183 -4.59 -0.47 -3.57
C HIS A 183 -3.45 -1.15 -2.83
N GLU A 184 -2.19 -0.87 -3.20
CA GLU A 184 -1.02 -1.36 -2.48
C GLU A 184 -0.97 -0.88 -1.03
N ARG A 185 -1.68 0.21 -0.69
CA ARG A 185 -1.84 0.69 0.70
C ARG A 185 -2.39 -0.38 1.66
N TRP A 186 -2.97 -1.47 1.18
CA TRP A 186 -3.35 -2.58 2.06
C TRP A 186 -2.14 -3.32 2.66
N GLU A 187 -0.94 -3.20 2.07
CA GLU A 187 0.27 -3.87 2.59
C GLU A 187 0.74 -3.38 3.97
N VAL A 188 0.24 -2.25 4.49
CA VAL A 188 0.51 -1.86 5.90
C VAL A 188 -0.09 -2.84 6.86
N GLU A 189 -1.20 -3.47 6.50
CA GLU A 189 -1.80 -4.50 7.35
C GLU A 189 -0.87 -5.71 7.45
N SER A 190 -0.18 -6.06 6.37
CA SER A 190 0.87 -7.08 6.34
C SER A 190 2.05 -6.66 7.25
N ALA A 191 2.46 -5.39 7.24
CA ALA A 191 3.51 -4.86 8.12
C ALA A 191 3.10 -4.93 9.61
N PHE A 192 1.89 -4.46 9.94
CA PHE A 192 1.36 -4.57 11.31
C PHE A 192 1.22 -6.02 11.76
N PHE A 193 0.83 -6.92 10.86
CA PHE A 193 0.78 -8.35 11.15
C PHE A 193 2.18 -8.90 11.44
N ALA A 194 3.18 -8.61 10.59
CA ALA A 194 4.56 -9.04 10.78
C ALA A 194 5.10 -8.61 12.15
N ILE A 195 4.96 -7.33 12.51
CA ILE A 195 5.45 -6.79 13.79
C ILE A 195 4.66 -7.39 14.97
N LYS A 196 3.32 -7.28 14.97
CA LYS A 196 2.49 -7.64 16.13
C LYS A 196 2.31 -9.14 16.32
N LYS A 197 2.31 -9.92 15.23
CA LYS A 197 2.07 -11.36 15.27
C LYS A 197 3.37 -12.15 15.14
N SER A 198 4.15 -11.93 14.10
CA SER A 198 5.32 -12.76 13.81
C SER A 198 6.51 -12.43 14.73
N MET A 199 6.80 -11.14 14.94
CA MET A 199 7.94 -10.72 15.78
C MET A 199 7.60 -10.80 17.26
N LEU A 200 6.52 -10.12 17.69
CA LEU A 200 6.12 -10.07 19.10
C LEU A 200 5.48 -11.38 19.61
N GLY A 201 5.00 -12.26 18.73
CA GLY A 201 4.31 -13.47 19.16
C GLY A 201 3.04 -13.19 19.97
N ARG A 202 2.35 -12.07 19.69
CA ARG A 202 1.18 -11.56 20.45
C ARG A 202 1.48 -11.09 21.88
N ARG A 203 2.75 -10.97 22.27
CA ARG A 203 3.16 -10.40 23.56
C ARG A 203 3.02 -8.88 23.56
N VAL A 204 2.89 -8.31 24.75
CA VAL A 204 2.90 -6.86 24.97
C VAL A 204 4.35 -6.40 25.16
N LEU A 205 4.62 -5.12 24.91
CA LEU A 205 5.90 -4.48 25.27
C LEU A 205 6.18 -4.66 26.76
N ARG A 206 7.46 -4.82 27.13
CA ARG A 206 7.86 -5.24 28.49
C ARG A 206 8.17 -4.06 29.40
N SER A 207 8.67 -2.98 28.83
CA SER A 207 9.10 -1.81 29.57
C SER A 207 7.93 -1.08 30.21
N LYS A 208 8.17 -0.57 31.42
CA LYS A 208 7.23 0.21 32.22
C LYS A 208 7.49 1.72 32.13
N THR A 209 8.50 2.15 31.37
CA THR A 209 8.85 3.56 31.19
C THR A 209 8.62 3.99 29.74
N TRP A 210 8.27 5.27 29.53
CA TRP A 210 8.06 5.81 28.19
C TRP A 210 9.31 5.66 27.30
N ALA A 211 10.48 5.93 27.84
CA ALA A 211 11.75 5.80 27.12
C ALA A 211 12.04 4.34 26.71
N GLY A 212 11.83 3.37 27.61
CA GLY A 212 12.04 1.96 27.26
C GLY A 212 10.98 1.41 26.31
N ILE A 213 9.73 1.87 26.40
CA ILE A 213 8.69 1.58 25.40
C ILE A 213 9.11 2.10 24.03
N ALA A 214 9.61 3.34 23.96
CA ALA A 214 10.11 3.92 22.72
C ALA A 214 11.25 3.07 22.13
N GLN A 215 12.21 2.68 22.97
CA GLN A 215 13.32 1.81 22.58
C GLN A 215 12.85 0.47 22.03
N GLU A 216 11.92 -0.22 22.70
CA GLU A 216 11.36 -1.49 22.21
C GLU A 216 10.65 -1.33 20.87
N VAL A 217 9.89 -0.24 20.70
CA VAL A 217 9.21 0.06 19.45
C VAL A 217 10.23 0.26 18.33
N TYR A 218 11.24 1.10 18.53
CA TYR A 218 12.30 1.31 17.55
C TYR A 218 13.07 0.02 17.24
N ALA A 219 13.40 -0.81 18.24
CA ALA A 219 14.08 -2.08 18.03
C ALA A 219 13.25 -3.05 17.14
N LEU A 220 11.94 -3.15 17.39
CA LEU A 220 11.04 -3.95 16.56
C LEU A 220 10.98 -3.44 15.13
N LEU A 221 10.93 -2.13 14.95
CA LEU A 221 10.82 -1.53 13.64
C LEU A 221 12.12 -1.65 12.86
N SER A 222 13.27 -1.42 13.49
CA SER A 222 14.58 -1.63 12.87
C SER A 222 14.77 -3.07 12.42
N ALA A 223 14.41 -4.04 13.27
CA ALA A 223 14.47 -5.46 12.88
C ALA A 223 13.49 -5.81 11.75
N TYR A 224 12.29 -5.23 11.73
CA TYR A 224 11.37 -5.36 10.60
C TYR A 224 12.00 -4.79 9.31
N GLN A 225 12.59 -3.60 9.39
CA GLN A 225 13.17 -2.90 8.25
C GLN A 225 14.35 -3.66 7.66
N VAL A 226 15.29 -4.11 8.48
CA VAL A 226 16.46 -4.88 8.02
C VAL A 226 16.02 -6.13 7.27
N LEU A 227 15.02 -6.85 7.78
CA LEU A 227 14.47 -8.02 7.09
C LEU A 227 13.77 -7.65 5.78
N ARG A 228 13.11 -6.49 5.71
CA ARG A 228 12.48 -6.01 4.47
C ARG A 228 13.50 -5.59 3.43
N ILE A 229 14.59 -4.93 3.84
CA ILE A 229 15.72 -4.60 2.97
C ILE A 229 16.32 -5.88 2.41
N ALA A 230 16.63 -6.87 3.26
CA ALA A 230 17.17 -8.16 2.79
C ALA A 230 16.24 -8.88 1.78
N ILE A 231 14.93 -8.84 2.00
CA ILE A 231 13.94 -9.37 1.05
C ILE A 231 13.95 -8.58 -0.26
N ALA A 232 13.94 -7.25 -0.15
CA ALA A 232 13.90 -6.32 -1.26
C ALA A 232 15.14 -6.48 -2.16
N ASP A 233 16.32 -6.51 -1.56
CA ASP A 233 17.59 -6.71 -2.24
C ASP A 233 17.63 -8.08 -2.93
N ALA A 234 17.28 -9.15 -2.21
CA ALA A 234 17.25 -10.50 -2.76
C ALA A 234 16.32 -10.63 -3.98
N THR A 235 15.09 -10.15 -3.86
CA THR A 235 14.12 -10.20 -4.95
C THR A 235 14.49 -9.29 -6.12
N GLY A 236 15.18 -8.18 -5.85
CA GLY A 236 15.76 -7.31 -6.88
C GLY A 236 16.83 -8.00 -7.74
N THR A 237 17.53 -9.01 -7.22
CA THR A 237 18.55 -9.75 -7.99
C THR A 237 17.98 -10.78 -8.95
N THR A 238 16.70 -11.17 -8.82
CA THR A 238 16.10 -12.27 -9.60
C THR A 238 14.95 -11.77 -10.47
N PRO A 239 15.08 -11.81 -11.81
CA PRO A 239 13.99 -11.42 -12.71
C PRO A 239 12.70 -12.22 -12.43
N GLY A 240 11.57 -11.52 -12.28
CA GLY A 240 10.26 -12.14 -12.01
C GLY A 240 10.02 -12.56 -10.54
N ALA A 241 10.99 -12.34 -9.64
CA ALA A 241 10.78 -12.47 -8.21
C ALA A 241 10.02 -11.24 -7.68
N ASP A 242 8.69 -11.33 -7.69
CA ASP A 242 7.83 -10.33 -7.05
C ASP A 242 8.08 -10.32 -5.52
N PRO A 243 8.47 -9.17 -4.93
CA PRO A 243 8.67 -9.05 -3.49
C PRO A 243 7.47 -9.45 -2.63
N ASP A 244 6.25 -9.38 -3.15
CA ASP A 244 5.05 -9.80 -2.42
C ASP A 244 4.95 -11.32 -2.24
N ARG A 245 5.73 -12.08 -3.00
CA ARG A 245 5.89 -13.52 -2.86
C ARG A 245 6.93 -13.89 -1.81
N ALA A 246 7.78 -12.95 -1.40
CA ALA A 246 8.82 -13.18 -0.41
C ALA A 246 8.23 -13.24 1.01
N SER A 247 8.37 -14.39 1.66
CA SER A 247 7.80 -14.63 2.98
C SER A 247 8.63 -13.96 4.09
N PHE A 248 8.04 -12.95 4.73
CA PHE A 248 8.63 -12.34 5.94
C PHE A 248 8.91 -13.37 7.05
N SER A 249 8.07 -14.41 7.16
CA SER A 249 8.25 -15.44 8.18
C SER A 249 9.47 -16.33 7.91
N VAL A 250 9.79 -16.57 6.62
CA VAL A 250 11.00 -17.30 6.22
C VAL A 250 12.22 -16.45 6.55
N ALA A 251 12.22 -15.17 6.15
CA ALA A 251 13.31 -14.24 6.47
C ALA A 251 13.57 -14.14 7.99
N LEU A 252 12.51 -13.93 8.79
CA LEU A 252 12.61 -13.83 10.25
C LEU A 252 13.12 -15.13 10.89
N ARG A 253 12.68 -16.30 10.41
CA ARG A 253 13.15 -17.59 10.93
C ARG A 253 14.62 -17.82 10.60
N CYS A 254 15.02 -17.52 9.37
CA CYS A 254 16.41 -17.61 8.92
C CYS A 254 17.31 -16.70 9.77
N ALA A 255 16.97 -15.41 9.89
CA ALA A 255 17.70 -14.46 10.71
C ALA A 255 17.85 -14.91 12.18
N ARG A 256 16.77 -15.42 12.79
CA ARG A 256 16.84 -16.01 14.15
C ARG A 256 17.78 -17.20 14.21
N GLY A 257 17.75 -18.08 13.20
CA GLY A 257 18.65 -19.22 13.10
C GLY A 257 20.11 -18.79 13.05
N GLN A 258 20.45 -17.78 12.25
CA GLN A 258 21.81 -17.27 12.16
C GLN A 258 22.33 -16.74 13.50
N ILE A 259 21.51 -15.99 14.23
CA ILE A 259 21.86 -15.48 15.57
C ILE A 259 22.04 -16.61 16.57
N ILE A 260 21.09 -17.57 16.62
CA ILE A 260 21.12 -18.68 17.58
C ILE A 260 22.32 -19.58 17.36
N GLN A 261 22.67 -19.86 16.09
CA GLN A 261 23.81 -20.70 15.73
C GLN A 261 25.15 -19.96 15.74
N ALA A 262 25.14 -18.64 16.00
CA ALA A 262 26.29 -17.75 15.82
C ALA A 262 26.97 -17.89 14.44
N ALA A 263 26.21 -18.30 13.42
CA ALA A 263 26.74 -18.64 12.11
C ALA A 263 27.24 -17.37 11.39
N GLY A 264 28.52 -17.34 11.02
CA GLY A 264 29.13 -16.24 10.28
C GLY A 264 29.39 -14.96 11.10
N ILE A 265 29.36 -15.03 12.44
CA ILE A 265 29.61 -13.87 13.33
C ILE A 265 31.12 -13.66 13.58
N ILE A 266 31.93 -14.72 13.50
CA ILE A 266 33.37 -14.70 13.89
C ILE A 266 34.31 -14.90 12.68
N ALA A 267 33.83 -15.44 11.57
CA ALA A 267 34.64 -15.61 10.36
C ALA A 267 34.54 -14.36 9.47
N ASP A 268 35.61 -14.04 8.72
CA ASP A 268 35.70 -13.04 7.63
C ASP A 268 34.71 -13.33 6.50
N THR A 269 33.43 -13.35 6.85
CA THR A 269 32.35 -13.85 6.02
C THR A 269 31.96 -12.72 5.08
N VAL A 270 32.51 -12.76 3.87
CA VAL A 270 32.04 -11.89 2.79
C VAL A 270 30.58 -12.22 2.54
N THR A 271 29.70 -11.29 2.90
CA THR A 271 28.26 -11.43 2.67
C THR A 271 27.93 -10.73 1.36
N ASP A 272 27.51 -11.50 0.37
CA ASP A 272 26.97 -10.96 -0.88
C ASP A 272 25.63 -10.23 -0.61
N LEU A 273 25.18 -9.41 -1.57
CA LEU A 273 23.96 -8.60 -1.44
C LEU A 273 22.73 -9.43 -1.05
N VAL A 274 22.63 -10.66 -1.55
CA VAL A 274 21.52 -11.56 -1.25
C VAL A 274 21.65 -12.16 0.16
N GLY A 275 22.85 -12.57 0.55
CA GLY A 275 23.12 -13.19 1.84
C GLY A 275 22.32 -14.48 2.07
N THR A 276 22.49 -15.05 3.27
CA THR A 276 21.77 -16.29 3.66
C THR A 276 20.27 -16.07 3.80
N ILE A 277 19.86 -14.90 4.31
CA ILE A 277 18.43 -14.55 4.47
C ILE A 277 17.76 -14.45 3.10
N GLY A 278 18.37 -13.75 2.15
CA GLY A 278 17.83 -13.60 0.80
C GLY A 278 17.74 -14.91 0.05
N ARG A 279 18.77 -15.77 0.14
CA ARG A 279 18.75 -17.11 -0.48
C ARG A 279 17.61 -17.96 0.08
N ALA A 280 17.45 -17.99 1.41
CA ALA A 280 16.35 -18.72 2.04
C ALA A 280 14.96 -18.21 1.59
N VAL A 281 14.83 -16.91 1.33
CA VAL A 281 13.60 -16.30 0.81
C VAL A 281 13.35 -16.68 -0.64
N LEU A 282 14.38 -16.63 -1.49
CA LEU A 282 14.30 -16.96 -2.92
C LEU A 282 13.96 -18.45 -3.14
N ASP A 283 14.55 -19.34 -2.34
CA ASP A 283 14.27 -20.78 -2.40
C ASP A 283 12.82 -21.13 -1.99
N GLN A 284 12.14 -20.24 -1.27
CA GLN A 284 10.80 -20.44 -0.73
C GLN A 284 9.83 -19.34 -1.17
N LEU A 285 9.96 -18.84 -2.41
CA LEU A 285 9.01 -17.88 -2.95
C LEU A 285 7.60 -18.47 -2.96
N MET A 286 6.68 -17.76 -2.34
CA MET A 286 5.28 -18.15 -2.30
C MET A 286 4.64 -18.04 -3.70
N PRO A 287 3.57 -18.80 -3.98
CA PRO A 287 2.78 -18.56 -5.18
C PRO A 287 2.23 -17.13 -5.18
N ALA A 288 1.92 -16.61 -6.37
CA ALA A 288 1.31 -15.29 -6.52
C ALA A 288 0.13 -15.10 -5.56
N ARG A 289 0.11 -13.96 -4.86
CA ARG A 289 -0.84 -13.70 -3.79
C ARG A 289 -2.26 -13.69 -4.33
N ARG A 290 -3.08 -14.62 -3.84
CA ARG A 290 -4.50 -14.69 -4.18
C ARG A 290 -5.27 -13.69 -3.32
N LEU A 291 -6.07 -12.82 -3.93
CA LEU A 291 -6.93 -11.91 -3.19
C LEU A 291 -7.94 -12.69 -2.36
N ARG A 292 -7.98 -12.38 -1.06
CA ARG A 292 -8.85 -13.02 -0.08
C ARG A 292 -9.44 -11.97 0.83
N VAL A 293 -10.71 -12.13 1.17
CA VAL A 293 -11.42 -11.24 2.10
C VAL A 293 -12.12 -12.05 3.18
N SER A 294 -12.13 -11.52 4.39
CA SER A 294 -12.96 -12.03 5.49
C SER A 294 -13.98 -10.96 5.88
N PRO A 295 -15.18 -11.36 6.36
CA PRO A 295 -16.16 -10.40 6.84
C PRO A 295 -15.57 -9.51 7.94
N ARG A 296 -15.73 -8.20 7.79
CA ARG A 296 -15.24 -7.25 8.81
C ARG A 296 -16.01 -7.46 10.09
N ALA A 297 -15.29 -7.77 11.16
CA ALA A 297 -15.87 -7.93 12.49
C ALA A 297 -15.19 -7.00 13.50
N VAL A 298 -15.98 -6.47 14.43
CA VAL A 298 -15.45 -5.67 15.54
C VAL A 298 -14.73 -6.61 16.49
N LYS A 299 -13.39 -6.50 16.54
CA LYS A 299 -12.53 -7.40 17.32
C LYS A 299 -12.78 -7.33 18.84
N ARG A 300 -13.18 -6.16 19.35
CA ARG A 300 -13.56 -5.91 20.74
C ARG A 300 -14.66 -4.83 20.76
N PRO A 301 -15.95 -5.19 20.82
CA PRO A 301 -17.01 -4.21 21.01
C PRO A 301 -16.87 -3.54 22.39
N LEU A 302 -17.38 -2.31 22.51
CA LEU A 302 -17.24 -1.50 23.72
C LEU A 302 -17.92 -2.11 24.94
N SER A 303 -18.93 -2.98 24.76
CA SER A 303 -19.60 -3.67 25.86
C SER A 303 -19.11 -5.12 26.02
N ARG A 304 -18.92 -5.50 27.29
CA ARG A 304 -18.49 -6.85 27.71
C ARG A 304 -19.51 -7.93 27.30
N TYR A 305 -20.79 -7.58 27.25
CA TYR A 305 -21.88 -8.45 26.81
C TYR A 305 -21.91 -8.65 25.29
N ALA A 306 -21.67 -7.60 24.50
CA ALA A 306 -21.56 -7.73 23.04
C ALA A 306 -20.39 -8.62 22.62
N TYR A 307 -19.31 -8.69 23.42
CA TYR A 307 -18.17 -9.57 23.10
C TYR A 307 -18.53 -11.06 23.11
N LYS A 308 -19.43 -11.50 24.00
CA LYS A 308 -19.83 -12.91 24.14
C LYS A 308 -20.84 -13.38 23.08
N SER A 309 -21.62 -12.47 22.49
CA SER A 309 -22.65 -12.79 21.49
C SER A 309 -22.20 -12.68 20.03
N LEU A 310 -20.96 -12.26 19.77
CA LEU A 310 -20.44 -12.11 18.41
C LEU A 310 -20.19 -13.48 17.75
N LYS A 311 -21.16 -13.95 16.96
CA LYS A 311 -20.95 -14.97 15.92
C LYS A 311 -20.14 -14.35 14.78
N VAL A 312 -18.83 -14.23 14.96
CA VAL A 312 -17.93 -13.73 13.92
C VAL A 312 -17.69 -14.83 12.89
N ASP A 313 -18.15 -14.61 11.65
CA ASP A 313 -17.69 -15.43 10.53
C ASP A 313 -16.19 -15.18 10.31
N ARG A 314 -15.38 -16.22 10.56
CA ARG A 314 -13.93 -16.22 10.37
C ARG A 314 -13.51 -16.85 9.05
N ARG A 315 -14.46 -17.26 8.21
CA ARG A 315 -14.17 -17.81 6.89
C ARG A 315 -13.49 -16.75 6.03
N THR A 316 -12.53 -17.24 5.25
CA THR A 316 -11.80 -16.43 4.29
C THR A 316 -12.26 -16.83 2.90
N TYR A 317 -12.78 -15.87 2.15
CA TYR A 317 -13.31 -16.08 0.81
C TYR A 317 -12.28 -15.68 -0.23
N LYS A 318 -12.13 -16.48 -1.30
CA LYS A 318 -11.44 -16.02 -2.50
C LYS A 318 -12.22 -14.84 -3.09
N ALA A 319 -11.51 -13.83 -3.56
CA ALA A 319 -12.13 -12.65 -4.13
C ALA A 319 -11.47 -12.23 -5.45
N THR A 320 -12.24 -11.53 -6.27
CA THR A 320 -11.74 -10.76 -7.41
C THR A 320 -12.02 -9.28 -7.18
N LEU A 321 -11.12 -8.43 -7.66
CA LEU A 321 -11.21 -6.97 -7.57
C LEU A 321 -11.44 -6.42 -8.97
N SER A 322 -12.45 -5.57 -9.13
CA SER A 322 -12.64 -4.74 -10.31
C SER A 322 -12.58 -3.28 -9.89
N ILE A 323 -11.89 -2.47 -10.68
CA ILE A 323 -11.74 -1.03 -10.45
C ILE A 323 -12.27 -0.34 -11.70
N ASN A 324 -13.28 0.50 -11.53
CA ASN A 324 -13.86 1.26 -12.63
C ASN A 324 -13.70 2.74 -12.31
N ILE A 325 -12.95 3.48 -13.13
CA ILE A 325 -12.86 4.94 -13.00
C ILE A 325 -14.19 5.52 -13.45
N LEU A 326 -14.77 6.38 -12.62
CA LEU A 326 -16.03 7.03 -12.91
C LEU A 326 -15.78 8.22 -13.83
N THR A 327 -16.10 8.03 -15.09
CA THR A 327 -16.21 9.13 -16.05
C THR A 327 -17.67 9.56 -16.06
N PRO A 328 -18.01 10.79 -15.66
CA PRO A 328 -19.39 11.24 -15.81
C PRO A 328 -19.74 11.23 -17.30
N THR A 329 -20.90 10.69 -17.64
CA THR A 329 -21.46 10.80 -18.99
C THR A 329 -21.56 12.28 -19.31
N ILE A 330 -20.80 12.75 -20.30
CA ILE A 330 -21.03 14.06 -20.90
C ILE A 330 -22.37 13.90 -21.61
N SER A 331 -23.46 14.40 -21.01
CA SER A 331 -24.70 14.56 -21.77
C SER A 331 -24.38 15.48 -22.95
N PRO A 332 -24.78 15.10 -24.17
CA PRO A 332 -24.44 15.83 -25.39
C PRO A 332 -24.97 17.27 -25.41
#